data_AF-A0A2M8Q7Y5-F1
#
_entry.id   AF-A0A2M8Q7Y5-F1
#
_cell.length_a   1.000
_cell.length_b   1.000
_cell.length_c   1.000
_cell.angle_alpha   90.00
_cell.angle_beta   90.00
_cell.angle_gamma   90.00
#
_symmetry.space_group_name_H-M   'P 1'
#
loop_
_entity.id
_entity.type
_entity.pdbx_description
1 polymer ?
#
loop_
_entity_poly.entity_id
_entity_poly.type
_entity_poly.pdbx_seq_one_letter_code
_entity_poly.pdbx_strand_id
1 'polypeptide(L)'
;TKTGLAMRATAENHDVAQGVGIRVSRIFALSWAIAGVIATVGGVLLATVTGVSLNMATVVLIAFPAVLLGGLESFAGAIVGGLIVGLSQALVQASRNIEVRNSAEIVPYILLLIILIVRPEGLFGQKRIERI
;
A
#
# COMPACT_ATOMS: atom_id res chain seq x y z
N THR A 1 6.81 13.75 -20.70
CA THR A 1 6.15 13.08 -21.86
C THR A 1 4.66 13.41 -21.85
N LYS A 2 3.99 13.37 -23.02
CA LYS A 2 2.55 13.69 -23.12
C LYS A 2 1.69 12.80 -22.18
N THR A 3 2.05 11.52 -22.07
CA THR A 3 1.36 10.55 -21.20
C THR A 3 1.52 10.88 -19.72
N GLY A 4 2.72 11.27 -19.27
CA GLY A 4 2.94 11.64 -17.87
C GLY A 4 2.23 12.92 -17.46
N LEU A 5 2.11 13.90 -18.38
CA LEU A 5 1.32 15.10 -18.14
C LEU A 5 -0.18 14.77 -18.05
N ALA A 6 -0.67 13.91 -18.95
CA ALA A 6 -2.06 13.44 -18.92
C ALA A 6 -2.39 12.68 -17.62
N MET A 7 -1.47 11.85 -17.11
CA MET A 7 -1.63 11.14 -15.83
C MET A 7 -1.77 12.10 -14.64
N ARG A 8 -0.95 13.16 -14.58
CA ARG A 8 -1.06 14.18 -13.53
C ARG A 8 -2.37 14.95 -13.62
N ALA A 9 -2.77 15.35 -14.84
CA ALA A 9 -4.04 16.05 -15.07
C ALA A 9 -5.25 15.21 -14.63
N THR A 10 -5.25 13.90 -14.92
CA THR A 10 -6.33 13.00 -14.46
C THR A 10 -6.33 12.75 -12.96
N ALA A 11 -5.16 12.77 -12.31
CA ALA A 11 -5.06 12.57 -10.87
C ALA A 11 -5.67 13.73 -10.06
N GLU A 12 -5.67 14.93 -10.65
CA GLU A 12 -6.20 16.14 -10.00
C GLU A 12 -7.70 16.31 -10.23
N ASN A 13 -8.16 16.21 -11.48
CA ASN A 13 -9.59 16.21 -11.78
C ASN A 13 -9.90 15.46 -13.09
N HIS A 14 -10.64 14.37 -12.99
CA HIS A 14 -11.02 13.53 -14.13
C HIS A 14 -11.96 14.25 -15.10
N ASP A 15 -12.90 15.06 -14.61
CA ASP A 15 -13.90 15.75 -15.43
C ASP A 15 -13.25 16.87 -16.24
N VAL A 16 -12.37 17.65 -15.60
CA VAL A 16 -11.61 18.71 -16.27
C VAL A 16 -10.67 18.11 -17.32
N ALA A 17 -10.02 16.98 -17.02
CA ALA A 17 -9.16 16.28 -17.98
C ALA A 17 -9.93 15.80 -19.22
N GLN A 18 -11.16 15.30 -19.06
CA GLN A 18 -12.01 14.95 -20.20
C GLN A 18 -12.37 16.16 -21.05
N GLY A 19 -12.64 17.31 -20.42
CA GLY A 19 -12.97 18.57 -21.09
C GLY A 19 -11.87 19.10 -22.02
N VAL A 20 -10.60 18.82 -21.73
CA VAL A 20 -9.46 19.14 -22.62
C VAL A 20 -9.09 18.02 -23.60
N GLY A 21 -9.96 17.01 -23.76
CA GLY A 21 -9.82 15.93 -24.75
C GLY A 21 -8.92 14.77 -24.31
N ILE A 22 -8.57 14.67 -23.02
CA ILE A 22 -7.81 13.53 -22.50
C ILE A 22 -8.74 12.32 -22.37
N ARG A 23 -8.39 11.21 -23.02
CA ARG A 23 -9.09 9.93 -22.86
C ARG A 23 -8.72 9.28 -21.53
N VAL A 24 -9.43 9.67 -20.47
CA VAL A 24 -9.21 9.21 -19.08
C VAL A 24 -9.21 7.69 -18.97
N SER A 25 -10.14 6.99 -19.63
CA SER A 25 -10.19 5.52 -19.61
C SER A 25 -8.88 4.86 -20.07
N ARG A 26 -8.21 5.44 -21.08
CA ARG A 26 -6.93 4.92 -21.58
C ARG A 26 -5.81 5.18 -20.58
N ILE A 27 -5.80 6.36 -19.95
CA ILE A 27 -4.81 6.70 -18.94
C ILE A 27 -4.96 5.82 -17.70
N PHE A 28 -6.19 5.58 -17.26
CA PHE A 28 -6.51 4.69 -16.15
C PHE A 28 -6.09 3.24 -16.45
N ALA A 29 -6.44 2.71 -17.63
CA ALA A 29 -6.01 1.39 -18.05
C ALA A 29 -4.48 1.25 -18.09
N LEU A 30 -3.77 2.30 -18.53
CA LEU A 30 -2.32 2.32 -18.53
C LEU A 30 -1.74 2.31 -17.11
N SER A 31 -2.29 3.12 -16.20
CA SER A 31 -1.89 3.13 -14.78
C SER A 31 -2.09 1.76 -14.13
N TRP A 32 -3.23 1.11 -14.38
CA TRP A 32 -3.51 -0.24 -13.90
C TRP A 32 -2.59 -1.29 -14.52
N ALA A 33 -2.28 -1.17 -15.82
CA ALA A 33 -1.34 -2.06 -16.48
C ALA A 33 0.06 -1.95 -15.85
N ILE A 34 0.54 -0.73 -15.59
CA ILE A 34 1.83 -0.50 -14.94
C ILE A 34 1.82 -1.07 -13.51
N ALA A 35 0.77 -0.80 -12.74
CA ALA A 35 0.62 -1.34 -11.39
C ALA A 35 0.61 -2.88 -11.38
N GLY A 36 -0.12 -3.49 -12.31
CA GLY A 36 -0.17 -4.95 -12.48
C GLY A 36 1.18 -5.55 -12.84
N VAL A 37 1.96 -4.91 -13.72
CA VAL A 37 3.33 -5.35 -14.06
C VAL A 37 4.22 -5.31 -12.81
N ILE A 38 4.21 -4.20 -12.07
CA ILE A 38 5.03 -4.06 -10.85
C ILE A 38 4.63 -5.09 -9.79
N ALA A 39 3.32 -5.27 -9.57
CA ALA A 39 2.79 -6.25 -8.62
C ALA A 39 3.16 -7.69 -9.03
N THR A 40 3.11 -8.01 -10.32
CA THR A 40 3.49 -9.33 -10.84
C THR A 40 4.98 -9.59 -10.66
N VAL A 41 5.83 -8.62 -11.00
CA VAL A 41 7.28 -8.73 -10.80
C VAL A 41 7.61 -8.92 -9.33
N GLY A 42 7.00 -8.13 -8.43
CA GLY A 42 7.15 -8.28 -6.99
C GLY A 42 6.68 -9.64 -6.48
N GLY A 43 5.53 -10.11 -6.94
CA GLY A 43 4.97 -11.42 -6.57
C GLY A 43 5.83 -12.59 -7.03
N VAL A 44 6.35 -12.56 -8.26
CA VAL A 44 7.26 -13.60 -8.79
C VAL A 44 8.58 -13.64 -8.02
N LEU A 45 9.14 -12.47 -7.69
CA LEU A 45 10.34 -12.39 -6.85
C LEU A 45 10.09 -13.00 -5.47
N LEU A 46 8.97 -12.65 -4.83
CA LEU A 46 8.60 -13.19 -3.53
C LEU A 46 8.39 -14.71 -3.59
N ALA A 47 7.68 -15.21 -4.61
CA ALA A 47 7.47 -16.64 -4.85
C ALA A 47 8.78 -17.41 -5.05
N THR A 48 9.76 -16.80 -5.71
CA THR A 48 11.08 -17.40 -5.94
C THR A 48 11.86 -17.55 -4.63
N VAL A 49 11.71 -16.60 -3.71
CA VAL A 49 12.42 -16.61 -2.41
C VAL A 49 11.75 -17.55 -1.41
N THR A 50 10.41 -17.53 -1.30
CA THR A 50 9.68 -18.29 -0.27
C THR A 50 9.21 -19.67 -0.74
N GLY A 51 9.31 -19.95 -2.04
CA GLY A 51 8.64 -21.09 -2.66
C GLY A 51 7.14 -20.85 -2.82
N VAL A 52 6.52 -21.56 -3.77
CA VAL A 52 5.09 -21.47 -4.06
C VAL A 52 4.31 -22.32 -3.05
N SER A 53 3.47 -21.68 -2.24
CA SER A 53 2.59 -22.37 -1.28
C SER A 53 1.25 -21.64 -1.11
N LEU A 54 0.22 -22.35 -0.65
CA LEU A 54 -1.09 -21.76 -0.33
C LEU A 54 -1.01 -20.70 0.78
N ASN A 55 -0.01 -20.79 1.67
CA ASN A 55 0.18 -19.83 2.75
C ASN A 55 0.75 -18.48 2.28
N MET A 56 1.15 -18.36 1.02
CA MET A 56 1.64 -17.08 0.47
C MET A 56 0.56 -15.99 0.45
N ALA A 57 -0.72 -16.36 0.38
CA ALA A 57 -1.82 -15.40 0.42
C ALA A 57 -1.81 -14.58 1.72
N THR A 58 -1.31 -15.15 2.81
CA THR A 58 -1.18 -14.49 4.12
C THR A 58 -0.24 -13.28 4.08
N VAL A 59 0.73 -13.26 3.16
CA VAL A 59 1.63 -12.11 2.96
C VAL A 59 0.85 -10.87 2.53
N VAL A 60 -0.17 -11.04 1.67
CA VAL A 60 -1.02 -9.93 1.22
C VAL A 60 -1.84 -9.37 2.38
N LEU A 61 -2.34 -10.26 3.23
CA LEU A 61 -3.09 -9.88 4.43
C LEU A 61 -2.24 -9.04 5.39
N ILE A 62 -0.94 -9.32 5.52
CA ILE A 62 0.01 -8.53 6.31
C ILE A 62 0.44 -7.24 5.60
N ALA A 63 0.58 -7.26 4.28
CA ALA A 63 0.95 -6.10 3.49
C ALA A 63 -0.14 -5.02 3.50
N PHE A 64 -1.41 -5.41 3.60
CA PHE A 64 -2.54 -4.49 3.67
C PHE A 64 -2.44 -3.46 4.81
N PRO A 65 -2.28 -3.86 6.09
CA PRO A 65 -2.12 -2.90 7.17
C PRO A 65 -0.83 -2.09 7.06
N ALA A 66 0.25 -2.64 6.49
CA ALA A 66 1.48 -1.88 6.27
C ALA A 66 1.30 -0.69 5.31
N VAL A 67 0.58 -0.88 4.21
CA VAL A 67 0.32 0.20 3.23
C VAL A 67 -0.68 1.21 3.80
N LEU A 68 -1.74 0.75 4.46
CA LEU A 68 -2.72 1.63 5.11
C LEU A 68 -2.08 2.52 6.18
N LEU A 69 -1.21 1.93 6.99
CA LEU A 69 -0.45 2.65 8.01
C LEU A 69 0.44 3.74 7.41
N GLY A 70 1.07 3.44 6.27
CA GLY A 70 1.86 4.41 5.53
C GLY A 70 1.03 5.54 4.89
N GLY A 71 -0.22 5.23 4.54
CA GLY A 71 -1.13 6.08 3.77
C GLY A 71 -1.17 5.63 2.30
N LEU A 72 -2.37 5.33 1.80
CA LEU A 72 -2.58 4.78 0.43
C LEU A 72 -2.09 5.69 -0.69
N GLU A 73 -2.09 7.01 -0.45
CA GLU A 73 -1.74 8.03 -1.44
C GLU A 73 -0.25 8.44 -1.38
N SER A 74 0.52 7.93 -0.40
CA SER A 74 1.91 8.32 -0.18
C SER A 74 2.87 7.16 -0.41
N PHE A 75 3.66 7.24 -1.48
CA PHE A 75 4.70 6.26 -1.78
C PHE A 75 5.75 6.15 -0.67
N ALA A 76 6.25 7.29 -0.18
CA ALA A 76 7.22 7.32 0.91
C ALA A 76 6.62 6.79 2.23
N GLY A 77 5.34 7.10 2.48
CA GLY A 77 4.62 6.59 3.64
C GLY A 77 4.48 5.07 3.62
N ALA A 78 4.13 4.49 2.47
CA ALA A 78 4.02 3.04 2.32
C ALA A 78 5.34 2.29 2.61
N ILE A 79 6.49 2.85 2.22
CA ILE A 79 7.81 2.29 2.54
C ILE A 79 8.06 2.28 4.05
N VAL A 80 7.82 3.41 4.72
CA VAL A 80 7.99 3.55 6.17
C VAL A 80 7.02 2.61 6.91
N GLY A 81 5.78 2.52 6.45
CA GLY A 81 4.79 1.64 7.06
C GLY A 81 5.12 0.15 6.92
N GLY A 82 5.62 -0.25 5.75
CA GLY A 82 6.18 -1.58 5.51
C GLY A 82 7.33 -1.92 6.47
N LEU A 83 8.27 -1.00 6.65
CA LEU A 83 9.40 -1.19 7.57
C LEU A 83 8.94 -1.31 9.03
N ILE A 84 8.03 -0.45 9.49
CA ILE A 84 7.51 -0.49 10.86
C ILE A 84 6.79 -1.82 11.13
N VAL A 85 5.92 -2.25 10.21
CA VAL A 85 5.20 -3.52 10.34
C VAL A 85 6.18 -4.69 10.33
N GLY A 86 7.12 -4.73 9.38
CA GLY A 86 8.12 -5.80 9.31
C GLY A 86 9.02 -5.89 10.55
N LEU A 87 9.48 -4.75 11.06
CA LEU A 87 10.27 -4.68 12.29
C LEU A 87 9.46 -5.15 13.50
N SER A 88 8.20 -4.72 13.60
CA SER A 88 7.32 -5.13 14.70
C SER A 88 7.09 -6.65 14.69
N GLN A 89 6.90 -7.24 13.51
CA GLN A 89 6.79 -8.69 13.35
C GLN A 89 8.09 -9.41 13.71
N ALA A 90 9.25 -8.88 13.31
CA ALA A 90 10.55 -9.48 13.64
C ALA A 90 10.82 -9.45 15.15
N LEU A 91 10.50 -8.34 15.82
CA LEU A 91 10.64 -8.20 17.28
C LEU A 91 9.74 -9.18 18.04
N VAL A 92 8.49 -9.33 17.60
CA VAL A 92 7.54 -10.27 18.22
C VAL A 92 8.00 -11.71 18.03
N GLN A 93 8.46 -12.09 16.84
CA GLN A 93 9.03 -13.41 16.58
C GLN A 93 10.31 -13.68 17.39
N ALA A 94 11.20 -12.69 17.52
CA ALA A 94 12.44 -12.81 18.28
C ALA A 94 12.20 -12.95 19.79
N SER A 95 11.14 -12.33 20.31
CA SER A 95 10.88 -12.29 21.75
C SER A 95 10.52 -13.64 22.38
N ARG A 96 10.14 -14.69 21.60
CA ARG A 96 9.83 -16.10 21.99
C ARG A 96 8.95 -16.34 23.24
N ASN A 97 8.58 -15.30 23.99
CA ASN A 97 7.95 -15.33 25.31
C ASN A 97 6.43 -15.12 25.25
N ILE A 98 5.87 -14.91 24.06
CA ILE A 98 4.43 -14.73 23.89
C ILE A 98 3.85 -16.09 23.52
N GLU A 99 3.29 -16.79 24.51
CA GLU A 99 2.60 -18.08 24.39
C GLU A 99 1.35 -18.05 23.48
N VAL A 100 1.03 -16.89 22.90
CA VAL A 100 -0.09 -16.70 21.97
C VAL A 100 0.31 -17.19 20.57
N ARG A 101 -0.32 -18.29 20.14
CA ARG A 101 -0.29 -18.79 18.76
C ARG A 101 -0.66 -17.66 17.79
N ASN A 102 0.11 -17.48 16.71
CA ASN A 102 -0.09 -16.43 15.68
C ASN A 102 0.06 -14.97 16.15
N SER A 103 0.75 -14.70 17.27
CA SER A 103 1.03 -13.32 17.71
C SER A 103 1.67 -12.44 16.63
N ALA A 104 2.59 -12.98 15.82
CA ALA A 104 3.25 -12.24 14.74
C ALA A 104 2.32 -11.84 13.59
N GLU A 105 1.22 -12.57 13.37
CA GLU A 105 0.26 -12.27 12.29
C GLU A 105 -0.76 -11.21 12.71
N ILE A 106 -1.09 -11.12 14.00
CA ILE A 106 -2.12 -10.20 14.52
C ILE A 106 -1.55 -8.80 14.79
N VAL A 107 -0.26 -8.71 15.13
CA VAL A 107 0.44 -7.46 15.47
C VAL A 107 0.28 -6.34 14.43
N PRO A 108 0.43 -6.57 13.11
CA PRO A 108 0.23 -5.54 12.10
C PRO A 108 -1.15 -4.87 12.18
N TYR A 109 -2.20 -5.64 12.47
CA TYR A 109 -3.57 -5.15 12.56
C TYR A 109 -3.83 -4.34 13.83
N ILE A 110 -3.30 -4.81 14.96
CA ILE A 110 -3.36 -4.06 16.22
C ILE A 110 -2.64 -2.72 16.06
N LEU A 111 -1.45 -2.75 15.46
CA LEU A 111 -0.63 -1.57 15.27
C LEU A 111 -1.30 -0.58 14.30
N LEU A 112 -1.94 -1.09 13.24
CA LEU A 112 -2.81 -0.29 12.36
C LEU A 112 -3.96 0.36 13.13
N LEU A 113 -4.70 -0.40 13.95
CA LEU A 113 -5.83 0.12 14.73
C LEU A 113 -5.40 1.25 15.67
N ILE A 114 -4.31 1.04 16.41
CA ILE A 114 -3.76 2.06 17.32
C ILE A 114 -3.40 3.34 16.56
N ILE A 115 -2.74 3.20 15.40
CA ILE A 115 -2.30 4.36 14.62
C ILE A 115 -3.48 5.08 13.98
N LEU A 116 -4.49 4.36 13.46
CA LEU A 116 -5.67 5.00 12.88
C LEU A 116 -6.48 5.81 13.91
N ILE A 117 -6.50 5.40 15.18
CA ILE A 117 -7.11 6.18 16.26
C ILE A 117 -6.39 7.53 16.44
N VAL A 118 -5.06 7.54 16.34
CA VAL A 118 -4.25 8.75 16.54
C VAL A 118 -4.16 9.58 15.26
N ARG A 119 -4.12 8.94 14.09
CA ARG A 119 -4.00 9.53 12.76
C ARG A 119 -4.81 8.74 11.72
N PRO A 120 -6.06 9.14 11.43
CA PRO A 120 -6.96 8.40 10.54
C PRO A 120 -6.50 8.37 9.08
N GLU A 121 -5.65 9.32 8.69
CA GLU A 121 -5.05 9.41 7.34
C GLU A 121 -3.77 8.54 7.19
N GLY A 122 -3.35 7.82 8.23
CA GLY A 122 -2.04 7.15 8.28
C GLY A 122 -0.89 8.11 8.59
N LEU A 123 0.35 7.61 8.50
CA LEU A 123 1.55 8.36 8.86
C LEU A 123 1.80 9.58 7.96
N PHE A 124 1.55 9.44 6.65
CA PHE A 124 1.83 10.44 5.63
C PHE A 124 0.66 10.69 4.66
N GLY A 125 -0.58 10.42 5.08
CA GLY A 125 -1.75 10.74 4.27
C GLY A 125 -1.85 12.24 4.01
N GLN A 126 -2.13 12.60 2.75
CA GLN A 126 -2.31 13.99 2.38
C GLN A 126 -3.66 14.45 2.93
N LYS A 127 -3.67 15.48 3.78
CA LYS A 127 -4.92 16.12 4.19
C LYS A 127 -5.57 16.68 2.92
N ARG A 128 -6.68 16.11 2.47
CA ARG A 128 -7.52 16.74 1.45
C ARG A 128 -8.09 18.00 2.11
N ILE A 129 -7.44 19.15 1.88
CA ILE A 129 -7.99 20.44 2.28
C ILE A 129 -9.14 20.70 1.32
N GLU A 130 -10.32 20.23 1.69
CA GLU A 130 -11.56 20.62 1.04
C GLU A 130 -11.75 22.13 1.34
N ARG A 131 -11.38 22.97 0.37
CA ARG A 131 -11.77 24.37 0.40
C ARG A 131 -13.22 24.45 -0.05
N ILE A 132 -14.11 24.65 0.94
CA ILE A 132 -15.46 25.21 0.74
C ILE A 132 -15.39 26.63 0.18
#